data_AF-A0A2P2BVC9-F1
#
_entry.id   AF-A0A2P2BVC9-F1
#
_cell.length_a   1.000
_cell.length_b   1.000
_cell.length_c   1.000
_cell.angle_alpha   90.00
_cell.angle_beta   90.00
_cell.angle_gamma   90.00
#
_symmetry.space_group_name_H-M   'P 1'
#
loop_
_entity.id
_entity.type
_entity.pdbx_description
1 polymer ?
#
loop_
_entity_poly.entity_id
_entity_poly.type
_entity_poly.pdbx_seq_one_letter_code
_entity_poly.pdbx_strand_id
1 'polypeptide(L)'
;MRLDRNSDIARNVKIMEWMKTELLMSVGDLFNLMFKGVKPLDEALQDTLANIIMITYLLAKRLGISFNEMDYKIKEKIKLGINENHSIERWYGELSELKKHIDNKE
;
A
#
# COMPACT_ATOMS: atom_id res chain seq x y z
N MET A 1 -29.93 -9.36 -21.00
CA MET A 1 -29.79 -9.67 -19.55
C MET A 1 -29.28 -8.40 -18.88
N ARG A 2 -30.15 -7.64 -18.20
CA ARG A 2 -29.73 -6.44 -17.44
C ARG A 2 -29.07 -6.95 -16.17
N LEU A 3 -27.74 -6.90 -16.10
CA LEU A 3 -27.04 -7.12 -14.85
C LEU A 3 -27.47 -5.99 -13.91
N ASP A 4 -28.20 -6.37 -12.86
CA ASP A 4 -28.74 -5.45 -11.87
C ASP A 4 -27.59 -4.70 -11.19
N ARG A 5 -27.62 -3.36 -11.25
CA ARG A 5 -26.62 -2.51 -10.56
C ARG A 5 -26.49 -2.88 -9.07
N ASN A 6 -27.56 -3.37 -8.46
CA ASN A 6 -27.58 -3.84 -7.08
C ASN A 6 -26.70 -5.09 -6.86
N SER A 7 -26.63 -6.00 -7.84
CA SER A 7 -25.76 -7.18 -7.81
C SER A 7 -24.28 -6.80 -7.91
N ASP A 8 -23.97 -5.81 -8.75
CA ASP A 8 -22.60 -5.29 -8.90
C ASP A 8 -22.14 -4.52 -7.65
N ILE A 9 -23.04 -3.77 -7.00
CA ILE A 9 -22.77 -3.11 -5.72
C ILE A 9 -22.50 -4.14 -4.62
N ALA A 10 -23.34 -5.16 -4.48
CA ALA A 10 -23.15 -6.22 -3.48
C ALA A 10 -21.83 -7.00 -3.70
N ARG A 11 -21.47 -7.26 -4.96
CA ARG A 11 -20.21 -7.89 -5.32
C ARG A 11 -19.01 -7.00 -4.98
N ASN A 12 -19.11 -5.69 -5.22
CA ASN A 12 -18.07 -4.72 -4.86
C ASN A 12 -17.89 -4.61 -3.34
N VAL A 13 -18.96 -4.63 -2.56
CA VAL A 13 -18.86 -4.65 -1.09
C VAL A 13 -18.15 -5.92 -0.64
N LYS A 14 -18.56 -7.09 -1.14
CA LYS A 14 -17.96 -8.38 -0.76
C LYS A 14 -16.45 -8.44 -1.07
N ILE A 15 -16.02 -7.95 -2.24
CA ILE A 15 -14.60 -7.95 -2.59
C ILE A 15 -13.80 -6.96 -1.73
N MET A 16 -14.38 -5.81 -1.35
CA MET A 16 -13.73 -4.88 -0.43
C MET A 16 -13.57 -5.48 0.97
N GLU A 17 -14.57 -6.18 1.49
CA GLU A 17 -14.45 -6.88 2.78
C GLU A 17 -13.37 -7.96 2.75
N TRP A 18 -13.31 -8.73 1.66
CA TRP A 18 -12.24 -9.70 1.46
C TRP A 18 -10.86 -9.03 1.41
N MET A 19 -10.70 -7.95 0.65
CA MET A 19 -9.44 -7.20 0.56
C MET A 19 -8.97 -6.65 1.92
N LYS A 20 -9.89 -6.15 2.75
CA LYS A 20 -9.55 -5.69 4.11
C LYS A 20 -9.05 -6.84 4.99
N THR A 21 -9.67 -8.01 4.88
CA THR A 21 -9.26 -9.21 5.62
C THR A 21 -7.87 -9.66 5.18
N GLU A 22 -7.62 -9.70 3.88
CA GLU A 22 -6.33 -10.05 3.29
C GLU A 22 -5.21 -9.07 3.68
N LEU A 23 -5.51 -7.77 3.71
CA LEU A 23 -4.58 -6.76 4.22
C LEU A 23 -4.22 -7.01 5.69
N LEU A 24 -5.21 -7.32 6.53
CA LEU A 24 -4.99 -7.62 7.95
C LEU A 24 -4.13 -8.87 8.13
N MET A 25 -4.40 -9.93 7.36
CA MET A 25 -3.60 -11.16 7.38
C MET A 25 -2.15 -10.89 6.96
N SER A 26 -1.94 -10.13 5.88
CA SER A 26 -0.60 -9.77 5.41
C SER A 26 0.21 -8.98 6.45
N VAL A 27 -0.44 -8.09 7.20
CA VAL A 27 0.21 -7.39 8.32
C VAL A 27 0.55 -8.35 9.47
N GLY A 28 -0.32 -9.32 9.74
CA GLY A 28 -0.04 -10.38 10.71
C GLY A 28 1.17 -11.24 10.30
N ASP A 29 1.24 -11.62 9.03
CA ASP A 29 2.36 -12.37 8.47
C ASP A 29 3.66 -11.57 8.53
N LEU A 30 3.60 -10.27 8.22
CA LEU A 30 4.74 -9.36 8.35
C LEU A 30 5.30 -9.36 9.78
N PHE A 31 4.44 -9.27 10.79
CA PHE A 31 4.88 -9.34 12.19
C PHE A 31 5.46 -10.71 12.56
N ASN A 32 4.85 -11.80 12.10
CA ASN A 32 5.36 -13.15 12.35
C ASN A 32 6.74 -13.38 11.71
N LEU A 33 6.94 -12.92 10.49
CA LEU A 33 8.21 -12.98 9.78
C LEU A 33 9.29 -12.17 10.51
N MET A 34 8.98 -10.92 10.89
CA MET A 34 9.91 -10.09 11.67
C MET A 34 10.26 -10.72 13.02
N PHE A 35 9.28 -11.30 13.73
CA PHE A 35 9.50 -12.01 14.99
C PHE A 35 10.45 -13.21 14.84
N LYS A 36 10.36 -13.93 13.71
CA LYS A 36 11.27 -15.05 13.38
C LYS A 36 12.68 -14.59 12.97
N GLY A 37 12.92 -13.29 12.84
CA GLY A 37 14.24 -12.73 12.51
C GLY A 37 14.63 -12.92 11.04
N VAL A 38 13.67 -12.92 10.10
CA VAL A 38 13.96 -12.99 8.66
C VAL A 38 14.85 -11.83 8.21
N LYS A 39 15.68 -12.07 7.21
CA LYS A 39 16.59 -11.06 6.66
C LYS A 39 15.91 -10.26 5.53
N PRO A 40 16.34 -9.03 5.22
CA PRO A 40 15.79 -8.24 4.10
C PRO A 40 15.84 -8.91 2.72
N LEU A 41 16.73 -9.88 2.52
CA LEU A 41 16.88 -10.66 1.28
C LEU A 41 15.94 -11.87 1.22
N ASP A 42 15.14 -12.10 2.26
CA ASP A 42 14.16 -13.18 2.29
C ASP A 42 12.98 -12.83 1.35
N GLU A 43 12.76 -13.68 0.35
CA GLU A 43 11.70 -13.55 -0.64
C GLU A 43 10.32 -13.44 0.04
N ALA A 44 10.10 -14.19 1.14
CA ALA A 44 8.83 -14.14 1.86
C ALA A 44 8.55 -12.76 2.49
N LEU A 45 9.60 -12.07 2.96
CA LEU A 45 9.46 -10.72 3.51
C LEU A 45 9.13 -9.72 2.38
N GLN A 46 9.84 -9.82 1.26
CA GLN A 46 9.63 -8.95 0.11
C GLN A 46 8.24 -9.12 -0.49
N ASP A 47 7.79 -10.37 -0.64
CA ASP A 47 6.45 -10.71 -1.11
C ASP A 47 5.36 -10.19 -0.18
N THR A 48 5.55 -10.32 1.14
CA THR A 48 4.59 -9.82 2.12
C THR A 48 4.45 -8.29 2.02
N LEU A 49 5.58 -7.56 1.92
CA LEU A 49 5.58 -6.12 1.75
C LEU A 49 4.93 -5.71 0.41
N ALA A 50 5.25 -6.42 -0.67
CA ALA A 50 4.66 -6.18 -1.98
C ALA A 50 3.15 -6.43 -1.98
N ASN A 51 2.66 -7.47 -1.29
CA ASN A 51 1.24 -7.78 -1.18
C ASN A 51 0.47 -6.66 -0.45
N ILE A 52 1.04 -6.14 0.65
CA ILE A 52 0.47 -4.99 1.38
C ILE A 52 0.34 -3.78 0.45
N ILE A 53 1.39 -3.46 -0.29
CA ILE A 53 1.35 -2.33 -1.25
C ILE A 53 0.27 -2.60 -2.31
N MET A 54 0.30 -3.76 -2.96
CA MET A 54 -0.64 -4.13 -4.02
C MET A 54 -2.10 -4.03 -3.55
N ILE A 55 -2.42 -4.60 -2.38
CA ILE A 55 -3.81 -4.65 -1.92
C ILE A 55 -4.35 -3.26 -1.57
N THR A 56 -3.49 -2.35 -1.09
CA THR A 56 -3.89 -0.96 -0.85
C THR A 56 -4.24 -0.22 -2.14
N TYR A 57 -3.50 -0.44 -3.24
CA TYR A 57 -3.88 0.09 -4.56
C TYR A 57 -5.20 -0.49 -5.06
N LEU A 58 -5.39 -1.81 -4.93
CA LEU A 58 -6.63 -2.47 -5.35
C LEU A 58 -7.85 -1.97 -4.56
N LEU A 59 -7.68 -1.75 -3.25
CA LEU A 59 -8.72 -1.18 -2.40
C LEU A 59 -9.04 0.26 -2.79
N ALA A 60 -8.02 1.10 -3.04
CA ALA A 60 -8.21 2.46 -3.56
C ALA A 60 -9.05 2.46 -4.84
N LYS A 61 -8.74 1.58 -5.79
CA LYS A 61 -9.50 1.43 -7.04
C LYS A 61 -10.97 1.08 -6.81
N ARG A 62 -11.26 0.21 -5.85
CA ARG A 62 -12.65 -0.16 -5.49
C ARG A 62 -13.42 0.96 -4.83
N LEU A 63 -12.72 1.86 -4.12
CA LEU A 63 -13.28 3.07 -3.52
C LEU A 63 -13.42 4.24 -4.51
N GLY A 64 -13.09 4.03 -5.79
CA GLY A 64 -13.21 5.05 -6.83
C GLY A 64 -11.97 5.93 -6.99
N ILE A 65 -10.86 5.59 -6.33
CA ILE A 65 -9.58 6.31 -6.43
C ILE A 65 -8.72 5.60 -7.48
N SER A 66 -8.30 6.31 -8.52
CA SER A 66 -7.40 5.75 -9.53
C SER A 66 -5.99 5.50 -8.98
N PHE A 67 -5.22 4.64 -9.66
CA PHE A 67 -3.82 4.39 -9.27
C PHE A 67 -2.99 5.68 -9.34
N ASN A 68 -3.19 6.49 -10.37
CA ASN A 68 -2.51 7.78 -10.52
C ASN A 68 -2.84 8.77 -9.37
N GLU A 69 -4.10 8.82 -8.93
CA GLU A 69 -4.49 9.64 -7.77
C GLU A 69 -3.83 9.12 -6.48
N MET A 70 -3.71 7.81 -6.33
CA MET A 70 -3.01 7.20 -5.20
C MET A 70 -1.51 7.53 -5.23
N ASP A 71 -0.86 7.42 -6.39
CA ASP A 71 0.55 7.78 -6.59
C ASP A 71 0.79 9.25 -6.28
N TYR A 72 -0.09 10.13 -6.76
CA TYR A 72 -0.05 11.56 -6.43
C TYR A 72 -0.18 11.79 -4.92
N LYS A 73 -1.10 11.10 -4.25
CA LYS A 73 -1.25 11.20 -2.78
C LYS A 73 -0.02 10.71 -2.03
N ILE A 74 0.63 9.64 -2.48
CA ILE A 74 1.89 9.15 -1.89
C ILE A 74 2.98 10.22 -2.03
N LYS A 75 3.12 10.83 -3.21
CA LYS A 75 4.06 11.94 -3.45
C LYS A 75 3.80 13.15 -2.55
N GLU A 76 2.53 13.53 -2.38
CA GLU A 76 2.16 14.60 -1.45
C GLU A 76 2.58 14.28 -0.01
N LYS A 77 2.31 13.05 0.48
CA LYS A 77 2.71 12.63 1.83
C LYS A 77 4.22 12.63 2.02
N ILE A 78 4.99 12.23 1.02
CA ILE A 78 6.45 12.26 1.06
C ILE A 78 6.95 13.71 1.19
N LYS A 79 6.46 14.62 0.34
CA LYS A 79 6.82 16.04 0.39
C LYS A 79 6.46 16.67 1.73
N LEU A 80 5.29 16.38 2.27
CA LEU A 80 4.86 16.84 3.59
C LEU A 80 5.80 16.32 4.69
N GLY A 81 6.10 15.02 4.71
CA GLY A 81 7.00 14.45 5.71
C GLY A 81 8.42 15.01 5.67
N ILE A 82 8.93 15.36 4.47
CA ILE A 82 10.21 16.07 4.32
C ILE A 82 10.11 17.49 4.92
N ASN A 83 9.09 18.25 4.53
CA ASN A 83 8.91 19.64 4.99
C ASN A 83 8.69 19.74 6.50
N GLU A 84 7.97 18.77 7.08
CA GLU A 84 7.73 18.68 8.52
C GLU A 84 8.94 18.13 9.31
N ASN A 85 10.03 17.78 8.61
CA ASN A 85 11.22 17.18 9.18
C ASN A 85 10.87 15.97 10.07
N HIS A 86 10.03 15.09 9.51
CA HIS A 86 9.55 13.85 10.14
C HIS A 86 10.75 13.04 10.66
N SER A 87 10.59 12.33 11.78
CA SER A 87 11.72 11.64 12.44
C SER A 87 12.51 10.73 11.49
N ILE A 88 11.82 10.05 10.57
CA ILE A 88 12.44 9.17 9.59
C ILE A 88 13.32 9.92 8.56
N GLU A 89 12.89 11.12 8.14
CA GLU A 89 13.69 11.97 7.26
C GLU A 89 14.86 12.57 8.03
N ARG A 90 14.61 13.07 9.25
CA ARG A 90 15.63 13.69 10.08
C ARG A 90 16.79 12.73 10.40
N TRP A 91 16.46 11.48 10.69
CA TRP A 91 17.43 10.49 11.16
C TRP A 91 18.07 9.70 10.03
N TYR A 92 17.33 9.45 8.94
CA TYR A 92 17.78 8.53 7.91
C TYR A 92 17.72 9.09 6.48
N GLY A 93 17.06 10.23 6.26
CA GLY A 93 16.91 10.81 4.91
C GLY A 93 16.04 9.96 3.95
N GLU A 94 15.32 8.98 4.47
CA GLU A 94 14.64 7.96 3.66
C GLU A 94 13.45 8.52 2.87
N LEU A 95 12.81 9.61 3.30
CA LEU A 95 11.74 10.22 2.50
C LEU A 95 12.34 10.93 1.28
N SER A 96 13.49 11.57 1.43
CA SER A 96 14.24 12.14 0.30
C SER A 96 14.71 11.07 -0.68
N GLU A 97 15.15 9.91 -0.19
CA GLU A 97 15.50 8.76 -1.05
C GLU A 97 14.28 8.18 -1.77
N LEU A 98 13.19 7.96 -1.04
CA LEU A 98 11.94 7.47 -1.62
C LEU A 98 11.38 8.44 -2.66
N LYS A 99 11.49 9.74 -2.41
CA LYS A 99 11.12 10.78 -3.39
C LYS A 99 11.89 10.62 -4.70
N LYS A 100 13.22 10.47 -4.64
CA LYS A 100 14.07 10.28 -5.83
C LYS A 100 13.68 9.00 -6.57
N HIS A 101 13.46 7.90 -5.86
CA HIS A 101 13.04 6.63 -6.45
C HIS A 101 11.72 6.75 -7.22
N ILE A 102 10.73 7.44 -6.65
CA ILE A 102 9.44 7.63 -7.30
C ILE A 102 9.54 8.62 -8.48
N ASP A 103 10.28 9.72 -8.32
CA ASP A 103 10.47 10.71 -9.40
C ASP A 103 11.21 10.11 -10.61
N ASN A 104 12.09 9.11 -10.40
CA ASN A 104 12.81 8.42 -11.47
C ASN A 104 11.99 7.35 -12.23
N LYS A 105 10.79 7.00 -11.75
CA LYS A 105 9.89 6.03 -12.41
C LYS A 105 8.96 6.66 -13.45
N GLU A 106 8.90 7.99 -13.50
CA GLU A 106 8.16 8.78 -14.50
C GLU A 106 9.05 9.17 -15.68
#